data_AF-A0A830C8N8-F1
#
_entry.id   AF-A0A830C8N8-F1
#
_cell.length_a   1.000
_cell.length_b   1.000
_cell.length_c   1.000
_cell.angle_alpha   90.00
_cell.angle_beta   90.00
_cell.angle_gamma   90.00
#
_symmetry.space_group_name_H-M   'P 1'
#
loop_
_entity.id
_entity.type
_entity.pdbx_description
1 polymer ?
#
loop_
_entity_poly.entity_id
_entity_poly.type
_entity_poly.pdbx_seq_one_letter_code
_entity_poly.pdbx_strand_id
1 'polypeptide(L)'
;MEPILVSAKLLRKATASVKPYLLRLSLFGEALLKLIWAPFELEAKLSVAKRHAESVAVITPELKQAFLEMPATIEELEAAVQDTISQANSILFLNNNILEEYESRQRKIEELTNKQETDEKELNSLLDDINALKGRWLPTLRSLVTRINETFSRNFQEMAVAGEVSLDERGTDFDQYGVLIKVKFRQTGQLQVLSAHHQSGGERSVSTILYLVSLQDLTNCPFRVVDEINQGMDPINERKMFQQLVRAASQINTPQCFLLTPKLLPNLEYSEACSLLTVMTGPWIKDLSQEWSSGGSWRSLKDRIVGENRC
;
A
#
# COMPACT_ATOMS: atom_id res chain seq x y z
N MET A 1 -60.33 -115.50 54.87
CA MET A 1 -59.85 -114.42 53.97
C MET A 1 -60.22 -113.01 54.44
N GLU A 2 -60.98 -112.83 55.53
CA GLU A 2 -61.41 -111.50 55.99
C GLU A 2 -60.40 -110.63 56.77
N PRO A 3 -59.38 -111.15 57.52
CA PRO A 3 -58.51 -110.26 58.31
C PRO A 3 -57.49 -109.47 57.46
N ILE A 4 -57.16 -109.92 56.25
CA ILE A 4 -56.22 -109.22 55.35
C ILE A 4 -56.90 -108.01 54.67
N LEU A 5 -58.21 -108.09 54.43
CA LEU A 5 -58.97 -107.01 53.78
C LEU A 5 -59.17 -105.80 54.71
N VAL A 6 -59.24 -106.03 56.02
CA VAL A 6 -59.42 -104.98 57.03
C VAL A 6 -58.12 -104.17 57.21
N SER A 7 -56.95 -104.83 57.27
CA SER A 7 -55.66 -104.14 57.33
C SER A 7 -55.34 -103.34 56.06
N ALA A 8 -55.71 -103.85 54.88
CA ALA A 8 -55.53 -103.12 53.62
C ALA A 8 -56.44 -101.88 53.53
N LYS A 9 -57.68 -101.94 54.06
CA LYS A 9 -58.58 -100.79 54.15
C LYS A 9 -58.10 -99.75 55.16
N LEU A 10 -57.56 -100.15 56.31
CA LEU A 10 -56.99 -99.25 57.32
C LEU A 10 -55.73 -98.55 56.80
N LEU A 11 -54.83 -99.27 56.12
CA LEU A 11 -53.63 -98.70 55.48
C LEU A 11 -53.98 -97.72 54.35
N ARG A 12 -55.01 -98.01 53.54
CA ARG A 12 -55.52 -97.07 52.51
C ARG A 12 -56.17 -95.83 53.12
N LYS A 13 -56.86 -95.96 54.26
CA LYS A 13 -57.50 -94.83 54.96
C LYS A 13 -56.46 -93.94 55.66
N ALA A 14 -55.42 -94.54 56.24
CA ALA A 14 -54.28 -93.82 56.81
C ALA A 14 -53.44 -93.11 55.74
N THR A 15 -53.14 -93.77 54.62
CA THR A 15 -52.41 -93.13 53.51
C THR A 15 -53.23 -92.03 52.83
N ALA A 16 -54.55 -92.17 52.71
CA ALA A 16 -55.44 -91.11 52.21
C ALA A 16 -55.54 -89.90 53.16
N SER A 17 -55.45 -90.12 54.48
CA SER A 17 -55.50 -89.05 55.48
C SER A 17 -54.19 -88.25 55.58
N VAL A 18 -53.04 -88.85 55.23
CA VAL A 18 -51.71 -88.21 55.31
C VAL A 18 -51.29 -87.56 53.98
N LYS A 19 -51.80 -88.02 52.84
CA LYS A 19 -51.52 -87.48 51.48
C LYS A 19 -51.71 -85.96 51.33
N PRO A 20 -52.81 -85.34 51.86
CA PRO A 20 -53.01 -83.90 51.77
C PRO A 20 -51.96 -83.11 52.54
N TYR A 21 -51.46 -83.65 53.67
CA TYR A 21 -50.41 -83.02 54.46
C TYR A 21 -49.05 -83.12 53.79
N LEU A 22 -48.74 -84.26 53.14
CA LEU A 22 -47.51 -84.42 52.35
C LEU A 22 -47.49 -83.50 51.11
N LEU A 23 -48.62 -83.33 50.42
CA LEU A 23 -48.77 -82.37 49.32
C LEU A 23 -48.66 -80.91 49.79
N ARG A 24 -49.22 -80.59 50.98
CA ARG A 24 -49.05 -79.26 51.58
C ARG A 24 -47.60 -79.00 51.96
N LEU A 25 -46.88 -79.99 52.49
CA LEU A 25 -45.46 -79.88 52.80
C LEU A 25 -44.59 -79.74 51.55
N SER A 26 -44.92 -80.44 50.44
CA SER A 26 -44.17 -80.28 49.18
C SER A 26 -44.40 -78.92 48.53
N LEU A 27 -45.64 -78.43 48.51
CA LEU A 27 -45.97 -77.08 48.03
C LEU A 27 -45.37 -75.99 48.91
N PHE A 28 -45.34 -76.19 50.24
CA PHE A 28 -44.69 -75.28 51.16
C PHE A 28 -43.17 -75.30 50.98
N GLY A 29 -42.58 -76.46 50.71
CA GLY A 29 -41.16 -76.62 50.37
C GLY A 29 -40.77 -75.96 49.05
N GLU A 30 -41.59 -76.08 48.01
CA GLU A 30 -41.39 -75.37 46.73
C GLU A 30 -41.58 -73.86 46.87
N ALA A 31 -42.56 -73.42 47.66
CA ALA A 31 -42.75 -72.00 47.97
C ALA A 31 -41.57 -71.44 48.78
N LEU A 32 -41.06 -72.19 49.77
CA LEU A 32 -39.85 -71.85 50.52
C LEU A 32 -38.63 -71.83 49.62
N LEU A 33 -38.45 -72.82 48.73
CA LEU A 33 -37.37 -72.83 47.76
C LEU A 33 -37.46 -71.60 46.84
N LYS A 34 -38.64 -71.24 46.32
CA LYS A 34 -38.83 -70.00 45.55
C LYS A 34 -38.54 -68.75 46.37
N LEU A 35 -38.93 -68.68 47.64
CA LEU A 35 -38.65 -67.56 48.53
C LEU A 35 -37.17 -67.47 48.93
N ILE A 36 -36.47 -68.60 49.05
CA ILE A 36 -35.04 -68.68 49.35
C ILE A 36 -34.22 -68.36 48.10
N TRP A 37 -34.71 -68.72 46.91
CA TRP A 37 -34.00 -68.58 45.64
C TRP A 37 -34.32 -67.29 44.87
N ALA A 38 -35.49 -66.67 45.09
CA ALA A 38 -35.83 -65.38 44.50
C ALA A 38 -34.86 -64.24 44.87
N PRO A 39 -34.36 -64.11 46.12
CA PRO A 39 -33.33 -63.13 46.45
C PRO A 39 -32.03 -63.39 45.70
N PHE A 40 -31.62 -64.65 45.58
CA PHE A 40 -30.40 -65.06 44.89
C PHE A 40 -30.50 -64.80 43.38
N GLU A 41 -31.66 -65.03 42.79
CA GLU A 41 -31.93 -64.75 41.38
C GLU A 41 -32.02 -63.23 41.11
N LEU A 42 -32.55 -62.44 42.05
CA LEU A 42 -32.55 -60.99 41.99
C LEU A 42 -31.13 -60.42 42.11
N GLU A 43 -30.33 -60.92 43.05
CA GLU A 43 -28.93 -60.52 43.22
C GLU A 43 -28.09 -60.86 41.99
N ALA A 44 -28.32 -62.04 41.38
CA ALA A 44 -27.70 -62.41 40.13
C ALA A 44 -28.06 -61.43 39.00
N LYS A 45 -29.35 -61.10 38.82
CA LYS A 45 -29.82 -60.12 37.81
C LYS A 45 -29.27 -58.72 38.08
N LEU A 46 -29.24 -58.28 39.33
CA LEU A 46 -28.70 -56.99 39.75
C LEU A 46 -27.18 -56.92 39.52
N SER A 47 -26.45 -58.00 39.77
CA SER A 47 -25.01 -58.07 39.50
C SER A 47 -24.68 -57.97 38.01
N VAL A 48 -25.50 -58.57 37.16
CA VAL A 48 -25.36 -58.49 35.70
C VAL A 48 -25.71 -57.09 35.20
N ALA A 49 -26.82 -56.51 35.67
CA ALA A 49 -27.22 -55.15 35.34
C ALA A 49 -26.19 -54.12 35.79
N LYS A 50 -25.62 -54.28 37.00
CA LYS A 50 -24.56 -53.44 37.54
C LYS A 50 -23.28 -53.52 36.69
N ARG A 51 -22.82 -54.72 36.33
CA ARG A 51 -21.66 -54.90 35.44
C ARG A 51 -21.87 -54.27 34.07
N HIS A 52 -23.09 -54.39 33.54
CA HIS A 52 -23.44 -53.75 32.28
C HIS A 52 -23.41 -52.21 32.39
N ALA A 53 -24.01 -51.64 33.43
CA ALA A 53 -23.99 -50.20 33.69
C ALA A 53 -22.55 -49.66 33.86
N GLU A 54 -21.72 -50.36 34.64
CA GLU A 54 -20.30 -50.01 34.86
C GLU A 54 -19.45 -50.12 33.58
N SER A 55 -19.87 -50.95 32.61
CA SER A 55 -19.19 -51.04 31.30
C SER A 55 -19.55 -49.91 30.35
N VAL A 56 -20.70 -49.26 30.55
CA VAL A 56 -21.19 -48.16 29.70
C VAL A 56 -20.71 -46.81 30.23
N ALA A 57 -20.63 -46.65 31.56
CA ALA A 57 -20.14 -45.41 32.18
C ALA A 57 -19.37 -45.69 33.47
N VAL A 58 -18.18 -45.09 33.59
CA VAL A 58 -17.37 -45.15 34.81
C VAL A 58 -17.94 -44.18 35.84
N ILE A 59 -18.33 -44.69 37.01
CA ILE A 59 -18.89 -43.87 38.10
C ILE A 59 -17.77 -43.04 38.73
N THR A 60 -17.73 -41.75 38.40
CA THR A 60 -16.93 -40.75 39.12
C THR A 60 -17.58 -40.42 40.47
N PRO A 61 -16.83 -39.91 41.46
CA PRO A 61 -17.40 -39.54 42.77
C PRO A 61 -18.56 -38.54 42.69
N GLU A 62 -18.57 -37.68 41.67
CA GLU A 62 -19.65 -36.72 41.39
C GLU A 62 -20.91 -37.43 40.86
N LEU A 63 -20.75 -38.40 39.95
CA LEU A 63 -21.86 -39.20 39.43
C LEU A 63 -22.48 -40.07 40.52
N LYS A 64 -21.68 -40.51 41.50
CA LYS A 64 -22.17 -41.27 42.65
C LYS A 64 -23.06 -40.44 43.57
N GLN A 65 -22.75 -39.16 43.76
CA GLN A 65 -23.62 -38.24 44.52
C GLN A 65 -24.91 -37.95 43.77
N ALA A 66 -24.82 -37.65 42.47
CA ALA A 66 -26.00 -37.39 41.64
C ALA A 66 -26.94 -38.61 41.59
N PHE A 67 -26.39 -39.83 41.53
CA PHE A 67 -27.19 -41.07 41.54
C PHE A 67 -28.00 -41.26 42.83
N LEU A 68 -27.50 -40.79 43.97
CA LEU A 68 -28.22 -40.86 45.25
C LEU A 68 -29.37 -39.86 45.33
N GLU A 69 -29.33 -38.79 44.54
CA GLU A 69 -30.38 -37.77 44.45
C GLU A 69 -31.46 -38.14 43.42
N MET A 70 -31.28 -39.24 42.66
CA MET A 70 -32.24 -39.68 41.65
C MET A 70 -33.49 -40.34 42.27
N PRO A 71 -34.64 -40.26 41.58
CA PRO A 71 -35.87 -40.89 42.04
C PRO A 71 -35.73 -42.42 42.21
N ALA A 72 -36.38 -42.97 43.24
CA ALA A 72 -36.26 -44.39 43.59
C ALA A 72 -37.21 -45.31 42.80
N THR A 73 -38.15 -44.75 42.04
CA THR A 73 -39.15 -45.50 41.27
C THR A 73 -38.83 -45.50 39.78
N ILE A 74 -39.16 -46.61 39.12
CA ILE A 74 -38.86 -46.81 37.69
C ILE A 74 -39.67 -45.81 36.85
N GLU A 75 -40.91 -45.54 37.24
CA GLU A 75 -41.80 -44.62 36.54
C GLU A 75 -41.27 -43.17 36.58
N GLU A 76 -40.73 -42.71 37.71
CA GLU A 76 -40.14 -41.38 37.82
C GLU A 76 -38.81 -41.26 37.06
N LEU A 77 -38.02 -42.34 37.00
CA LEU A 77 -36.80 -42.39 36.20
C LEU A 77 -37.11 -42.34 34.70
N GLU A 78 -38.12 -43.08 34.24
CA GLU A 78 -38.58 -43.04 32.85
C GLU A 78 -39.11 -41.65 32.47
N ALA A 79 -39.86 -41.00 33.36
CA ALA A 79 -40.32 -39.63 33.18
C ALA A 79 -39.15 -38.64 33.10
N ALA A 80 -38.16 -38.74 34.00
CA ALA A 80 -36.97 -37.89 33.98
C ALA A 80 -36.11 -38.10 32.73
N VAL A 81 -35.99 -39.35 32.26
CA VAL A 81 -35.33 -39.68 30.99
C VAL A 81 -36.09 -39.04 29.82
N GLN A 82 -37.42 -39.14 29.80
CA GLN A 82 -38.22 -38.57 28.73
C GLN A 82 -38.20 -37.03 28.72
N ASP A 83 -38.18 -36.39 29.88
CA ASP A 83 -38.00 -34.95 30.03
C ASP A 83 -36.62 -34.51 29.53
N THR A 84 -35.57 -35.26 29.89
CA THR A 84 -34.20 -35.00 29.43
C THR A 84 -34.07 -35.19 27.93
N ILE A 85 -34.70 -36.24 27.37
CA ILE A 85 -34.77 -36.47 25.92
C ILE A 85 -35.54 -35.34 25.23
N SER A 86 -36.61 -34.85 25.83
CA SER A 86 -37.41 -33.74 25.27
C SER A 86 -36.65 -32.41 25.30
N GLN A 87 -35.89 -32.14 26.36
CA GLN A 87 -34.97 -31.00 26.46
C GLN A 87 -33.82 -31.14 25.46
N ALA A 88 -33.22 -32.32 25.34
CA ALA A 88 -32.16 -32.57 24.35
C ALA A 88 -32.69 -32.37 22.92
N ASN A 89 -33.87 -32.91 22.60
CA ASN A 89 -34.50 -32.77 21.30
C ASN A 89 -34.91 -31.33 20.98
N SER A 90 -35.34 -30.54 21.97
CA SER A 90 -35.63 -29.12 21.75
C SER A 90 -34.38 -28.30 21.45
N ILE A 91 -33.23 -28.69 21.99
CA ILE A 91 -31.91 -28.13 21.67
C ILE A 91 -31.41 -28.66 20.31
N LEU A 92 -31.68 -29.92 19.97
CA LEU A 92 -31.22 -30.59 18.74
C LEU A 92 -31.95 -30.14 17.47
N PHE A 93 -32.99 -29.29 17.55
CA PHE A 93 -33.53 -28.54 16.40
C PHE A 93 -32.60 -27.39 15.93
N LEU A 94 -31.32 -27.45 16.25
CA LEU A 94 -30.28 -26.62 15.65
C LEU A 94 -29.92 -27.23 14.28
N ASN A 95 -30.43 -26.58 13.24
CA ASN A 95 -30.09 -26.79 11.83
C ASN A 95 -28.68 -27.39 11.64
N ASN A 96 -28.60 -28.62 11.12
CA ASN A 96 -27.34 -29.38 10.97
C ASN A 96 -26.27 -28.60 10.18
N ASN A 97 -26.70 -27.61 9.39
CA ASN A 97 -25.84 -26.71 8.64
C ASN A 97 -25.05 -25.71 9.51
N ILE A 98 -25.43 -25.47 10.77
CA ILE A 98 -24.78 -24.47 11.64
C ILE A 98 -23.33 -24.88 11.94
N LEU A 99 -23.07 -26.17 12.15
CA LEU A 99 -21.71 -26.66 12.42
C LEU A 99 -20.83 -26.53 11.16
N GLU A 100 -21.35 -26.94 10.00
CA GLU A 100 -20.65 -26.77 8.71
C GLU A 100 -20.40 -25.29 8.39
N GLU A 101 -21.37 -24.42 8.68
CA GLU A 101 -21.25 -22.98 8.51
C GLU A 101 -20.21 -22.39 9.45
N TYR A 102 -20.17 -22.83 10.72
CA TYR A 102 -19.16 -22.42 11.69
C TYR A 102 -17.75 -22.82 11.21
N GLU A 103 -17.54 -24.08 10.83
CA GLU A 103 -16.25 -24.57 10.33
C GLU A 103 -15.83 -23.88 9.02
N SER A 104 -16.78 -23.60 8.14
CA SER A 104 -16.56 -22.84 6.91
C SER A 104 -16.13 -21.40 7.22
N ARG A 105 -16.82 -20.72 8.14
CA ARG A 105 -16.48 -19.37 8.59
C ARG A 105 -15.13 -19.32 9.28
N GLN A 106 -14.80 -20.32 10.10
CA GLN A 106 -13.50 -20.41 10.77
C GLN A 106 -12.36 -20.50 9.75
N ARG A 107 -12.49 -21.37 8.74
CA ARG A 107 -11.54 -21.46 7.62
C ARG A 107 -11.44 -20.14 6.85
N LYS A 108 -12.58 -19.47 6.61
CA LYS A 108 -12.60 -18.20 5.90
C LYS A 108 -11.91 -17.08 6.67
N ILE A 109 -12.10 -17.03 7.99
CA ILE A 109 -11.40 -16.08 8.86
C ILE A 109 -9.89 -16.32 8.78
N GLU A 110 -9.44 -17.56 8.92
CA GLU A 110 -8.03 -17.91 8.83
C GLU A 110 -7.42 -17.54 7.47
N GLU A 111 -8.12 -17.82 6.36
CA GLU A 111 -7.70 -17.42 5.02
C GLU A 111 -7.57 -15.89 4.89
N LEU A 112 -8.56 -15.14 5.38
CA LEU A 112 -8.56 -13.67 5.32
C LEU A 112 -7.48 -13.07 6.21
N THR A 113 -7.23 -13.62 7.40
CA THR A 113 -6.17 -13.18 8.30
C THR A 113 -4.79 -13.41 7.68
N ASN A 114 -4.56 -14.59 7.09
CA ASN A 114 -3.31 -14.88 6.39
C ASN A 114 -3.10 -13.96 5.18
N LYS A 115 -4.18 -13.67 4.44
CA LYS A 115 -4.13 -12.73 3.32
C LYS A 115 -3.80 -11.32 3.80
N GLN A 116 -4.45 -10.84 4.85
CA GLN A 116 -4.18 -9.52 5.43
C GLN A 116 -2.72 -9.40 5.89
N GLU A 117 -2.19 -10.42 6.56
CA GLU A 117 -0.78 -10.42 7.00
C GLU A 117 0.18 -10.40 5.81
N THR A 118 -0.17 -11.08 4.72
CA THR A 118 0.62 -11.08 3.48
C THR A 118 0.58 -9.69 2.80
N ASP A 119 -0.62 -9.13 2.62
CA ASP A 119 -0.83 -7.81 2.03
C ASP A 119 -0.11 -6.71 2.86
N GLU A 120 -0.11 -6.82 4.19
CA GLU A 120 0.60 -5.89 5.10
C GLU A 120 2.12 -6.01 4.98
N LYS A 121 2.65 -7.23 4.84
CA LYS A 121 4.09 -7.45 4.57
C LYS A 121 4.49 -6.87 3.22
N GLU A 122 3.68 -7.10 2.18
CA GLU A 122 3.92 -6.54 0.85
C GLU A 122 3.88 -5.01 0.85
N LEU A 123 2.89 -4.41 1.52
CA LEU A 123 2.79 -2.96 1.67
C LEU A 123 4.03 -2.37 2.34
N ASN A 124 4.48 -2.98 3.44
CA ASN A 124 5.67 -2.51 4.15
C ASN A 124 6.93 -2.62 3.28
N SER A 125 7.09 -3.73 2.54
CA SER A 125 8.20 -3.88 1.58
C SER A 125 8.18 -2.81 0.50
N LEU A 126 7.01 -2.50 -0.07
CA LEU A 126 6.88 -1.45 -1.08
C LEU A 126 7.18 -0.06 -0.52
N LEU A 127 6.75 0.23 0.72
CA LEU A 127 7.07 1.49 1.40
C LEU A 127 8.57 1.63 1.63
N ASP A 128 9.24 0.56 2.03
CA ASP A 128 10.70 0.55 2.21
C ASP A 128 11.43 0.80 0.88
N ASP A 129 10.97 0.18 -0.21
CA ASP A 129 11.52 0.40 -1.55
C ASP A 129 11.35 1.86 -2.01
N ILE A 130 10.17 2.44 -1.80
CA ILE A 130 9.88 3.86 -2.09
C ILE A 130 10.81 4.76 -1.28
N ASN A 131 10.97 4.50 0.01
CA ASN A 131 11.84 5.29 0.89
C ASN A 131 13.32 5.16 0.49
N ALA A 132 13.77 3.95 0.13
CA ALA A 132 15.13 3.71 -0.33
C ALA A 132 15.41 4.39 -1.68
N LEU A 133 14.43 4.40 -2.59
CA LEU A 133 14.53 5.12 -3.85
C LEU A 133 14.58 6.64 -3.61
N LYS A 134 13.66 7.17 -2.79
CA LYS A 134 13.61 8.58 -2.40
C LYS A 134 14.92 9.02 -1.74
N GLY A 135 15.49 8.19 -0.86
CA GLY A 135 16.76 8.45 -0.17
C GLY A 135 17.96 8.57 -1.10
N ARG A 136 17.94 7.95 -2.29
CA ARG A 136 18.99 8.08 -3.31
C ARG A 136 18.73 9.22 -4.28
N TRP A 137 17.48 9.35 -4.74
CA TRP A 137 17.10 10.31 -5.76
C TRP A 137 17.06 11.75 -5.24
N LEU A 138 16.42 12.00 -4.09
CA LEU A 138 16.18 13.35 -3.59
C LEU A 138 17.48 14.12 -3.28
N PRO A 139 18.52 13.52 -2.65
CA PRO A 139 19.80 14.21 -2.47
C PRO A 139 20.48 14.57 -3.80
N THR A 140 20.37 13.69 -4.80
CA THR A 140 20.92 13.94 -6.13
C THR A 140 20.21 15.14 -6.79
N LEU A 141 18.88 15.18 -6.71
CA LEU A 141 18.08 16.30 -7.22
C LEU A 141 18.44 17.61 -6.49
N ARG A 142 18.51 17.60 -5.15
CA ARG A 142 18.91 18.76 -4.35
C ARG A 142 20.29 19.27 -4.75
N SER A 143 21.27 18.38 -4.91
CA SER A 143 22.61 18.74 -5.35
C SER A 143 22.63 19.40 -6.73
N LEU A 144 21.84 18.90 -7.68
CA LEU A 144 21.69 19.54 -8.99
C LEU A 144 21.11 20.94 -8.88
N VAL A 145 20.02 21.11 -8.12
CA VAL A 145 19.40 22.43 -7.92
C VAL A 145 20.35 23.40 -7.21
N THR A 146 21.13 22.94 -6.23
CA THR A 146 22.16 23.77 -5.57
C THR A 146 23.20 24.26 -6.57
N ARG A 147 23.70 23.39 -7.46
CA ARG A 147 24.66 23.79 -8.50
C ARG A 147 24.07 24.81 -9.47
N ILE A 148 22.80 24.64 -9.86
CA ILE A 148 22.07 25.63 -10.67
C ILE A 148 22.01 26.95 -9.94
N ASN A 149 21.64 26.93 -8.65
CA ASN A 149 21.52 28.12 -7.83
C ASN A 149 22.85 28.87 -7.68
N GLU A 150 23.96 28.17 -7.46
CA GLU A 150 25.28 28.80 -7.35
C GLU A 150 25.66 29.58 -8.62
N THR A 151 25.46 28.99 -9.79
CA THR A 151 25.71 29.66 -11.07
C THR A 151 24.71 30.78 -11.32
N PHE A 152 23.43 30.57 -11.02
CA PHE A 152 22.38 31.57 -11.18
C PHE A 152 22.60 32.80 -10.31
N SER A 153 22.85 32.59 -9.01
CA SER A 153 23.13 33.67 -8.06
C SER A 153 24.39 34.44 -8.42
N ARG A 154 25.46 33.76 -8.86
CA ARG A 154 26.68 34.41 -9.35
C ARG A 154 26.40 35.32 -10.55
N ASN A 155 25.71 34.81 -11.57
CA ASN A 155 25.37 35.58 -12.77
C ASN A 155 24.46 36.78 -12.45
N PHE A 156 23.53 36.62 -11.50
CA PHE A 156 22.68 37.72 -11.01
C PHE A 156 23.46 38.79 -10.26
N GLN A 157 24.41 38.38 -9.40
CA GLN A 157 25.27 39.31 -8.66
C GLN A 157 26.13 40.17 -9.58
N GLU A 158 26.65 39.61 -10.68
CA GLU A 158 27.38 40.37 -11.70
C GLU A 158 26.53 41.48 -12.34
N MET A 159 25.20 41.32 -12.36
CA MET A 159 24.27 42.34 -12.86
C MET A 159 23.86 43.38 -11.82
N ALA A 160 24.43 43.30 -10.61
CA ALA A 160 24.06 44.05 -9.40
C ALA A 160 22.63 43.78 -8.90
N VAL A 161 22.15 42.55 -9.12
CA VAL A 161 20.81 42.05 -8.80
C VAL A 161 20.96 40.79 -7.93
N ALA A 162 19.91 40.38 -7.20
CA ALA A 162 19.91 39.11 -6.49
C ALA A 162 18.91 38.13 -7.10
N GLY A 163 19.29 36.86 -7.18
CA GLY A 163 18.47 35.77 -7.68
C GLY A 163 18.78 34.48 -6.94
N GLU A 164 17.75 33.66 -6.72
CA GLU A 164 17.82 32.37 -6.03
C GLU A 164 16.95 31.35 -6.76
N VAL A 165 17.46 30.13 -6.90
CA VAL A 165 16.75 28.96 -7.40
C VAL A 165 16.67 27.94 -6.27
N SER A 166 15.48 27.49 -5.94
CA SER A 166 15.25 26.49 -4.89
C SER A 166 14.28 25.42 -5.36
N LEU A 167 14.44 24.20 -4.82
CA LEU A 167 13.47 23.12 -5.03
C LEU A 167 12.27 23.32 -4.09
N ASP A 168 11.06 23.35 -4.64
CA ASP A 168 9.80 23.31 -3.87
C ASP A 168 9.42 21.85 -3.63
N GLU A 169 9.70 21.37 -2.41
CA GLU A 169 9.39 20.01 -2.01
C GLU A 169 8.03 19.96 -1.32
N ARG A 170 7.08 19.22 -1.91
CA ARG A 170 5.70 19.06 -1.40
C ARG A 170 5.49 17.72 -0.71
N GLY A 171 6.43 17.35 0.16
CA GLY A 171 6.36 16.12 0.95
C GLY A 171 6.45 14.85 0.09
N THR A 172 5.36 14.10 -0.02
CA THR A 172 5.23 12.87 -0.84
C THR A 172 4.48 13.11 -2.16
N ASP A 173 3.98 14.32 -2.39
CA ASP A 173 3.29 14.66 -3.64
C ASP A 173 4.31 15.11 -4.69
N PHE A 174 4.91 14.12 -5.38
CA PHE A 174 5.97 14.36 -6.36
C PHE A 174 5.49 15.11 -7.60
N ASP A 175 4.20 15.04 -7.93
CA ASP A 175 3.61 15.77 -9.07
C ASP A 175 3.58 17.28 -8.82
N GLN A 176 3.54 17.69 -7.54
CA GLN A 176 3.63 19.09 -7.15
C GLN A 176 5.05 19.61 -6.93
N TYR A 177 6.09 18.79 -7.16
CA TYR A 177 7.46 19.26 -7.05
C TYR A 177 7.75 20.27 -8.15
N GLY A 178 8.45 21.35 -7.79
CA GLY A 178 8.73 22.43 -8.72
C GLY A 178 10.08 23.09 -8.46
N VAL A 179 10.57 23.80 -9.46
CA VAL A 179 11.71 24.70 -9.30
C VAL A 179 11.18 26.11 -9.11
N LEU A 180 11.49 26.72 -7.97
CA LEU A 180 11.14 28.10 -7.67
C LEU A 180 12.32 29.01 -8.02
N ILE A 181 12.05 29.95 -8.93
CA ILE A 181 12.98 31.01 -9.28
C ILE A 181 12.52 32.28 -8.57
N LYS A 182 13.35 32.83 -7.69
CA LYS A 182 13.11 34.08 -6.97
C LYS A 182 14.12 35.12 -7.41
N VAL A 183 13.67 36.35 -7.62
CA VAL A 183 14.49 37.45 -8.13
C VAL A 183 14.21 38.75 -7.38
N LYS A 184 15.23 39.61 -7.33
CA LYS A 184 15.18 40.92 -6.68
C LYS A 184 15.95 41.94 -7.50
N PHE A 185 15.22 42.76 -8.27
CA PHE A 185 15.75 43.83 -9.14
C PHE A 185 15.98 45.18 -8.44
N ARG A 186 15.38 45.41 -7.27
CA ARG A 186 15.51 46.67 -6.51
C ARG A 186 16.27 46.42 -5.23
N GLN A 187 17.22 47.28 -4.87
CA GLN A 187 18.02 47.13 -3.65
C GLN A 187 17.17 47.06 -2.37
N THR A 188 16.07 47.81 -2.31
CA THR A 188 15.13 47.84 -1.17
C THR A 188 14.05 46.76 -1.22
N GLY A 189 13.98 45.97 -2.30
CA GLY A 189 12.97 44.91 -2.46
C GLY A 189 13.31 43.62 -1.69
N GLN A 190 12.36 42.71 -1.61
CA GLN A 190 12.59 41.33 -1.17
C GLN A 190 12.71 40.41 -2.39
N LEU A 191 13.28 39.21 -2.18
CA LEU A 191 13.26 38.14 -3.17
C LEU A 191 11.82 37.68 -3.38
N GLN A 192 11.32 37.85 -4.61
CA GLN A 192 9.96 37.44 -4.97
C GLN A 192 10.02 36.36 -6.04
N VAL A 193 9.07 35.42 -5.97
CA VAL A 193 8.90 34.41 -7.01
C VAL A 193 8.65 35.11 -8.34
N LEU A 194 9.33 34.64 -9.38
CA LEU A 194 9.19 35.15 -10.73
C LEU A 194 7.74 34.96 -11.20
N SER A 195 7.00 36.04 -11.39
CA SER A 195 5.61 36.02 -11.81
C SER A 195 5.26 37.17 -12.74
N ALA A 196 4.23 37.01 -13.56
CA ALA A 196 3.78 38.07 -14.47
C ALA A 196 3.26 39.32 -13.74
N HIS A 197 2.91 39.21 -12.45
CA HIS A 197 2.28 40.29 -11.68
C HIS A 197 3.29 41.23 -11.00
N HIS A 198 4.52 40.77 -10.74
CA HIS A 198 5.49 41.53 -9.96
C HIS A 198 6.67 42.07 -10.78
N GLN A 199 7.01 41.42 -11.90
CA GLN A 199 8.16 41.78 -12.73
C GLN A 199 7.75 42.24 -14.12
N SER A 200 8.50 43.19 -14.67
CA SER A 200 8.35 43.65 -16.05
C SER A 200 8.68 42.54 -17.07
N GLY A 201 8.21 42.68 -18.30
CA GLY A 201 8.53 41.73 -19.38
C GLY A 201 10.03 41.57 -19.62
N GLY A 202 10.79 42.66 -19.51
CA GLY A 202 12.26 42.65 -19.62
C GLY A 202 12.92 41.88 -18.47
N GLU A 203 12.55 42.16 -17.22
CA GLU A 203 13.08 41.46 -16.04
C GLU A 203 12.80 39.96 -16.08
N ARG A 204 11.61 39.57 -16.55
CA ARG A 204 11.25 38.15 -16.74
C ARG A 204 12.11 37.48 -17.80
N SER A 205 12.35 38.15 -18.91
CA SER A 205 13.18 37.63 -20.00
C SER A 205 14.62 37.45 -19.54
N VAL A 206 15.21 38.49 -18.89
CA VAL A 206 16.54 38.42 -18.29
C VAL A 206 16.66 37.25 -17.31
N SER A 207 15.70 37.12 -16.39
CA SER A 207 15.73 36.04 -15.38
C SER A 207 15.69 34.66 -16.03
N THR A 208 14.86 34.49 -17.05
CA THR A 208 14.70 33.23 -17.79
C THR A 208 15.98 32.87 -18.51
N ILE A 209 16.62 33.83 -19.19
CA ILE A 209 17.87 33.60 -19.93
C ILE A 209 19.00 33.23 -18.98
N LEU A 210 19.13 33.95 -17.86
CA LEU A 210 20.16 33.64 -16.87
C LEU A 210 19.96 32.27 -16.23
N TYR A 211 18.70 31.85 -16.04
CA TYR A 211 18.39 30.49 -15.62
C TYR A 211 18.83 29.46 -16.66
N LEU A 212 18.52 29.67 -17.94
CA LEU A 212 18.97 28.80 -19.03
C LEU A 212 20.50 28.76 -19.16
N VAL A 213 21.18 29.89 -18.95
CA VAL A 213 22.65 29.97 -18.90
C VAL A 213 23.19 29.14 -17.74
N SER A 214 22.51 29.14 -16.59
CA SER A 214 22.94 28.39 -15.41
C SER A 214 22.75 26.87 -15.55
N LEU A 215 21.89 26.43 -16.48
CA LEU A 215 21.75 25.04 -16.86
C LEU A 215 22.85 24.55 -17.81
N GLN A 216 23.65 25.46 -18.38
CA GLN A 216 24.59 25.10 -19.43
C GLN A 216 25.67 24.14 -18.95
N ASP A 217 26.18 24.35 -17.73
CA ASP A 217 27.22 23.51 -17.12
C ASP A 217 26.74 22.10 -16.74
N LEU A 218 25.41 21.91 -16.70
CA LEU A 218 24.77 20.64 -16.33
C LEU A 218 24.27 19.86 -17.55
N THR A 219 24.28 20.47 -18.73
CA THR A 219 23.72 19.89 -19.94
C THR A 219 24.80 19.65 -20.97
N ASN A 220 24.91 18.40 -21.44
CA ASN A 220 25.79 18.08 -22.55
C ASN A 220 25.03 18.29 -23.86
N CYS A 221 25.28 19.41 -24.54
CA CYS A 221 24.74 19.66 -25.88
C CYS A 221 25.89 20.08 -26.81
N PRO A 222 25.89 19.65 -28.09
CA PRO A 222 26.96 19.99 -29.03
C PRO A 222 26.93 21.47 -29.42
N PHE A 223 25.74 22.05 -29.56
CA PHE A 223 25.55 23.47 -29.85
C PHE A 223 24.20 23.97 -29.31
N ARG A 224 24.05 25.28 -29.20
CA ARG A 224 22.83 25.98 -28.78
C ARG A 224 22.47 27.05 -29.81
N VAL A 225 21.18 27.24 -30.05
CA VAL A 225 20.66 28.31 -30.90
C VAL A 225 19.71 29.14 -30.07
N VAL A 226 19.94 30.44 -30.06
CA VAL A 226 19.14 31.44 -29.35
C VAL A 226 18.64 32.42 -30.40
N ASP A 227 17.32 32.54 -30.54
CA ASP A 227 16.68 33.38 -31.55
C ASP A 227 15.80 34.45 -30.90
N GLU A 228 15.88 35.67 -31.41
CA GLU A 228 15.09 36.85 -31.04
C GLU A 228 14.96 37.14 -29.52
N ILE A 229 15.93 36.69 -28.74
CA ILE A 229 15.85 36.69 -27.27
C ILE A 229 15.85 38.09 -26.64
N ASN A 230 16.17 39.11 -27.42
CA ASN A 230 16.31 40.48 -26.99
C ASN A 230 15.12 41.40 -27.33
N GLN A 231 14.05 40.84 -27.90
CA GLN A 231 12.85 41.61 -28.17
C GLN A 231 12.07 41.93 -26.88
N GLY A 232 11.50 43.14 -26.79
CA GLY A 232 10.65 43.54 -25.66
C GLY A 232 11.39 43.92 -24.38
N MET A 233 12.71 44.11 -24.44
CA MET A 233 13.52 44.59 -23.32
C MET A 233 14.00 46.03 -23.52
N ASP A 234 14.20 46.76 -22.42
CA ASP A 234 14.81 48.08 -22.44
C ASP A 234 16.33 48.00 -22.70
N PRO A 235 16.96 49.05 -23.26
CA PRO A 235 18.37 49.01 -23.68
C PRO A 235 19.36 48.64 -22.56
N ILE A 236 19.03 48.94 -21.30
CA ILE A 236 19.91 48.66 -20.16
C ILE A 236 19.93 47.16 -19.87
N ASN A 237 18.76 46.55 -19.69
CA ASN A 237 18.66 45.12 -19.42
C ASN A 237 19.10 44.28 -20.62
N GLU A 238 18.84 44.76 -21.84
CA GLU A 238 19.32 44.15 -23.08
C GLU A 238 20.84 44.04 -23.11
N ARG A 239 21.54 45.14 -22.84
CA ARG A 239 23.01 45.12 -22.81
C ARG A 239 23.54 44.16 -21.75
N LYS A 240 22.99 44.20 -20.53
CA LYS A 240 23.45 43.32 -19.45
C LYS A 240 23.25 41.84 -19.78
N MET A 241 22.08 41.49 -20.31
CA MET A 241 21.76 40.13 -20.74
C MET A 241 22.71 39.63 -21.82
N PHE A 242 22.94 40.42 -22.88
CA PHE A 242 23.85 40.03 -23.95
C PHE A 242 25.28 39.86 -23.44
N GLN A 243 25.77 40.77 -22.59
CA GLN A 243 27.10 40.65 -22.00
C GLN A 243 27.26 39.34 -21.23
N GLN A 244 26.25 38.97 -20.41
CA GLN A 244 26.26 37.73 -19.67
C GLN A 244 26.19 36.50 -20.58
N LEU A 245 25.35 36.53 -21.62
CA LEU A 245 25.24 35.44 -22.59
C LEU A 245 26.55 35.22 -23.37
N VAL A 246 27.18 36.30 -23.86
CA VAL A 246 28.46 36.24 -24.56
C VAL A 246 29.56 35.73 -23.64
N ARG A 247 29.63 36.23 -22.39
CA ARG A 247 30.61 35.77 -21.40
C ARG A 247 30.45 34.28 -21.11
N ALA A 248 29.24 33.82 -20.84
CA ALA A 248 28.97 32.41 -20.56
C ALA A 248 29.29 31.51 -21.77
N ALA A 249 28.91 31.93 -22.98
CA ALA A 249 29.18 31.15 -24.20
C ALA A 249 30.64 31.17 -24.66
N SER A 250 31.47 32.10 -24.13
CA SER A 250 32.88 32.24 -24.49
C SER A 250 33.82 31.55 -23.50
N GLN A 251 33.31 30.77 -22.53
CA GLN A 251 34.15 30.06 -21.59
C GLN A 251 34.80 28.82 -22.22
N ILE A 252 35.88 28.35 -21.60
CA ILE A 252 36.56 27.13 -22.06
C ILE A 252 35.62 25.94 -21.84
N ASN A 253 35.55 25.03 -22.83
CA ASN A 253 34.68 23.85 -22.83
C ASN A 253 33.17 24.14 -22.85
N THR A 254 32.74 25.33 -23.27
CA THR A 254 31.31 25.58 -23.53
C THR A 254 30.90 25.19 -24.94
N PRO A 255 29.68 24.65 -25.13
CA PRO A 255 29.11 24.35 -26.45
C PRO A 255 29.09 25.57 -27.37
N GLN A 256 29.16 25.33 -28.69
CA GLN A 256 29.01 26.40 -29.67
C GLN A 256 27.62 27.06 -29.54
N CYS A 257 27.57 28.39 -29.44
CA CYS A 257 26.33 29.13 -29.31
C CYS A 257 26.10 30.02 -30.53
N PHE A 258 24.95 29.83 -31.18
CA PHE A 258 24.47 30.69 -32.26
C PHE A 258 23.44 31.65 -31.69
N LEU A 259 23.68 32.94 -31.83
CA LEU A 259 22.78 33.99 -31.40
C LEU A 259 22.26 34.73 -32.62
N LEU A 260 20.97 34.57 -32.88
CA LEU A 260 20.24 35.20 -33.97
C LEU A 260 19.52 36.41 -33.39
N THR A 261 19.89 37.60 -33.86
CA THR A 261 19.24 38.84 -33.43
C THR A 261 19.17 39.83 -34.58
N PRO A 262 18.02 40.52 -34.77
CA PRO A 262 17.92 41.61 -35.73
C PRO A 262 18.58 42.90 -35.24
N LYS A 263 19.01 42.96 -33.97
CA LYS A 263 19.50 44.17 -33.32
C LYS A 263 20.92 43.99 -32.81
N LEU A 264 21.86 44.66 -33.48
CA LEU A 264 23.22 44.78 -32.99
C LEU A 264 23.29 45.88 -31.92
N LEU A 265 23.78 45.54 -30.73
CA LEU A 265 24.01 46.52 -29.67
C LEU A 265 25.32 47.28 -29.92
N PRO A 266 25.29 48.63 -29.98
CA PRO A 266 26.51 49.42 -30.11
C PRO A 266 27.35 49.29 -28.84
N ASN A 267 28.68 49.28 -28.99
CA ASN A 267 29.64 49.21 -27.90
C ASN A 267 29.43 47.99 -26.97
N LEU A 268 29.04 46.85 -27.53
CA LEU A 268 29.07 45.59 -26.80
C LEU A 268 30.49 45.04 -26.85
N GLU A 269 31.00 44.58 -25.71
CA GLU A 269 32.29 43.89 -25.63
C GLU A 269 32.11 42.45 -26.13
N TYR A 270 32.77 42.13 -27.23
CA TYR A 270 32.82 40.77 -27.77
C TYR A 270 34.15 40.13 -27.40
N SER A 271 34.12 38.84 -27.05
CA SER A 271 35.35 38.06 -26.84
C SER A 271 35.98 37.70 -28.19
N GLU A 272 37.27 37.36 -28.20
CA GLU A 272 37.95 36.83 -29.40
C GLU A 272 37.33 35.51 -29.88
N ALA A 273 36.63 34.79 -29.00
CA ALA A 273 35.88 33.57 -29.34
C ALA A 273 34.55 33.86 -30.07
N CYS A 274 34.13 35.12 -30.16
CA CYS A 274 32.88 35.51 -30.78
C CYS A 274 33.09 35.92 -32.25
N SER A 275 32.34 35.30 -33.16
CA SER A 275 32.30 35.68 -34.58
C SER A 275 30.96 36.34 -34.90
N LEU A 276 30.99 37.56 -35.46
CA LEU A 276 29.79 38.27 -35.87
C LEU A 276 29.51 38.01 -37.37
N LEU A 277 28.37 37.39 -37.66
CA LEU A 277 27.89 37.20 -39.03
C LEU A 277 26.73 38.15 -39.30
N THR A 278 26.92 39.09 -40.24
CA THR A 278 25.85 39.99 -40.67
C THR A 278 25.24 39.47 -41.96
N VAL A 279 24.01 38.98 -41.90
CA VAL A 279 23.26 38.55 -43.09
C VAL A 279 22.64 39.78 -43.75
N MET A 280 23.08 40.10 -44.96
CA MET A 280 22.53 41.19 -45.77
C MET A 280 21.72 40.60 -46.92
N THR A 281 20.46 41.02 -47.04
CA THR A 281 19.57 40.62 -48.13
C THR A 281 19.04 41.87 -48.82
N GLY A 282 19.16 41.94 -50.15
CA GLY A 282 18.67 43.09 -50.91
C GLY A 282 18.97 43.00 -52.42
N PRO A 283 18.40 43.90 -53.23
CA PRO A 283 18.55 43.87 -54.69
C PRO A 283 20.02 44.04 -55.15
N TRP A 284 20.87 44.65 -54.34
CA TRP A 284 22.28 44.94 -54.63
C TRP A 284 23.26 43.87 -54.13
N ILE A 285 22.77 42.69 -53.72
CA ILE A 285 23.60 41.66 -53.09
C ILE A 285 24.69 41.12 -54.02
N LYS A 286 24.46 41.11 -55.34
CA LYS A 286 25.44 40.68 -56.34
C LYS A 286 26.64 41.63 -56.40
N ASP A 287 26.37 42.93 -56.43
CA ASP A 287 27.40 43.97 -56.47
C ASP A 287 28.19 43.99 -55.17
N LEU A 288 27.51 43.82 -54.03
CA LEU A 288 28.17 43.72 -52.74
C LEU A 288 29.04 42.47 -52.63
N SER A 289 28.56 41.32 -53.11
CA SER A 289 29.31 40.07 -53.07
C SER A 289 30.61 40.15 -53.90
N GLN A 290 30.58 40.84 -55.04
CA GLN A 290 31.78 41.10 -55.85
C GLN A 290 32.78 42.04 -55.14
N GLU A 291 32.31 43.12 -54.53
CA GLU A 291 33.14 44.04 -53.75
C GLU A 291 33.77 43.36 -52.54
N TRP A 292 33.03 42.53 -51.80
CA TRP A 292 33.59 41.78 -50.67
C TRP A 292 34.59 40.71 -51.12
N SER A 293 34.34 40.02 -52.24
CA SER A 293 35.29 39.04 -52.79
C SER A 293 36.61 39.67 -53.24
N SER A 294 36.61 40.97 -53.53
CA SER A 294 37.79 41.75 -53.89
C SER A 294 38.43 42.49 -52.70
N GLY A 295 37.95 42.25 -51.47
CA GLY A 295 38.48 42.86 -50.24
C GLY A 295 37.97 44.27 -49.95
N GLY A 296 36.96 44.74 -50.68
CA GLY A 296 36.27 46.02 -50.45
C GLY A 296 35.35 45.99 -49.21
N SER A 297 34.70 47.11 -48.93
CA SER A 297 33.80 47.26 -47.78
C SER A 297 32.42 47.79 -48.17
N TRP A 298 31.40 47.57 -47.33
CA TRP A 298 30.05 48.14 -47.53
C TRP A 298 30.08 49.68 -47.66
N ARG A 299 31.01 50.37 -46.99
CA ARG A 299 31.18 51.83 -47.14
C ARG A 299 31.54 52.21 -48.56
N SER A 300 32.47 51.48 -49.18
CA SER A 300 32.93 51.72 -50.55
C SER A 300 31.80 51.56 -51.57
N LEU A 301 30.94 50.55 -51.40
CA LEU A 301 29.76 50.35 -52.25
C LEU A 301 28.69 51.44 -52.01
N LYS A 302 28.44 51.81 -50.75
CA LYS A 302 27.46 52.84 -50.39
C LYS A 302 27.82 54.19 -51.00
N ASP A 303 29.09 54.57 -50.98
CA ASP A 303 29.53 55.84 -51.57
C ASP A 303 29.35 55.86 -53.11
N ARG A 304 29.48 54.69 -53.77
CA ARG A 304 29.19 54.52 -55.20
C ARG A 304 27.70 54.63 -55.51
N ILE A 305 26.85 53.91 -54.78
CA ILE A 305 25.39 53.88 -55.00
C ILE A 305 24.73 55.22 -54.61
N VAL A 306 25.19 55.87 -53.54
CA VAL A 306 24.68 57.17 -53.10
C VAL A 306 25.24 58.31 -53.97
N GLY A 307 26.43 58.13 -54.54
CA GLY A 307 27.00 59.04 -55.55
C GLY A 307 26.22 59.03 -56.87
N GLU A 308 25.76 57.85 -57.32
CA GLU A 308 24.97 57.72 -58.56
C GLU A 308 23.52 58.25 -58.45
N ASN A 309 22.92 58.26 -57.25
CA ASN A 309 21.58 58.79 -57.01
C ASN A 309 21.54 60.31 -56.72
N ARG A 310 22.65 61.03 -56.91
CA ARG A 310 22.68 62.50 -56.95
C ARG A 310 22.79 62.97 -58.40
N CYS A 311 21.72 62.81 -59.16
CA CYS A 311 21.41 63.58 -60.38
C CYS A 311 19.93 63.94 -60.36
#